data_AF-A0A0D7Q8S4-F1
#
_entry.id   AF-A0A0D7Q8S4-F1
#
_cell.length_a   1.000
_cell.length_b   1.000
_cell.length_c   1.000
_cell.angle_alpha   90.00
_cell.angle_beta   90.00
_cell.angle_gamma   90.00
#
_symmetry.space_group_name_H-M   'P 1'
#
loop_
_entity.id
_entity.type
_entity.pdbx_description
1 polymer ?
#
loop_
_entity_poly.entity_id
_entity_poly.type
_entity_poly.pdbx_seq_one_letter_code
_entity_poly.pdbx_strand_id
1 'polypeptide(L)' 'MKGIDVNPGVELDDLVEEIKRLRKEARGTHPGIARERLLRQAKQAEAVLEMRKRANSPGLQSPE' A
#
# COMPACT_ATOMS: atom_id res chain seq x y z
N MET A 1 -0.18 17.55 9.25
CA MET A 1 -0.14 16.11 8.89
C MET A 1 -0.24 16.04 7.37
N LYS A 2 0.84 15.73 6.64
CA LYS A 2 0.71 15.51 5.19
C LYS A 2 -0.07 14.21 5.00
N GLY A 3 -1.30 14.36 4.51
CA GLY A 3 -2.07 13.24 3.97
C GLY A 3 -1.20 12.54 2.94
N ILE A 4 -1.18 11.22 2.97
CA ILE A 4 -0.53 10.47 1.91
C ILE A 4 -1.41 10.74 0.69
N ASP A 5 -0.91 11.55 -0.23
CA ASP A 5 -1.45 11.69 -1.57
C ASP A 5 -1.25 10.32 -2.24
N VAL A 6 -2.13 9.37 -1.92
CA VAL A 6 -2.22 8.10 -2.65
C VAL A 6 -2.76 8.49 -4.02
N ASN A 7 -1.85 8.83 -4.93
CA ASN A 7 -2.19 9.24 -6.27
C ASN A 7 -3.05 8.12 -6.90
N PRO A 8 -4.25 8.42 -7.40
CA PRO A 8 -5.13 7.39 -7.95
C PRO A 8 -4.53 6.68 -9.18
N GLY A 9 -3.46 7.21 -9.78
CA GLY A 9 -2.72 6.60 -10.89
C GLY A 9 -1.49 5.74 -10.54
N VAL A 10 -1.27 5.38 -9.27
CA VAL A 10 -0.12 4.52 -8.88
C VAL A 10 -0.37 3.08 -9.34
N GLU A 11 0.52 2.48 -10.14
CA GLU A 11 0.32 1.13 -10.68
C GLU A 11 0.43 0.03 -9.60
N LEU A 12 -0.06 -1.19 -9.88
CA LEU A 12 0.03 -2.31 -8.92
C LEU A 12 1.48 -2.59 -8.49
N ASP A 13 2.42 -2.48 -9.43
CA ASP A 13 3.85 -2.71 -9.18
C ASP A 13 4.46 -1.62 -8.27
N ASP A 14 4.04 -0.36 -8.44
CA ASP A 14 4.47 0.75 -7.59
C ASP A 14 4.00 0.55 -6.14
N LEU A 15 2.76 0.06 -5.95
CA LEU A 15 2.25 -0.29 -4.63
C LEU A 15 3.07 -1.41 -4.00
N VAL A 16 3.44 -2.43 -4.77
CA VAL A 16 4.28 -3.54 -4.29
C VAL A 16 5.65 -3.04 -3.83
N GLU A 17 6.30 -2.18 -4.61
CA GLU A 17 7.60 -1.61 -4.25
C GLU A 17 7.51 -0.69 -3.03
N GLU A 18 6.46 0.12 -2.91
CA GLU A 18 6.26 0.98 -1.76
C GLU A 18 6.01 0.17 -0.47
N ILE A 19 5.21 -0.91 -0.54
CA ILE A 19 5.02 -1.83 0.59
C ILE A 19 6.36 -2.44 1.03
N LYS A 20 7.18 -2.90 0.08
CA LYS A 20 8.51 -3.47 0.37
C LYS A 20 9.43 -2.43 1.02
N ARG A 21 9.45 -1.20 0.49
CA ARG A 21 10.25 -0.10 1.00
C ARG A 21 9.86 0.25 2.44
N LEU A 22 8.58 0.46 2.70
CA LEU A 22 8.06 0.81 4.04
C LEU A 22 8.38 -0.29 5.06
N ARG A 23 8.21 -1.56 4.69
CA ARG A 23 8.58 -2.70 5.56
C ARG A 23 10.10 -2.80 5.77
N LYS A 24 10.92 -2.49 4.76
CA LYS A 24 12.39 -2.44 4.89
C LYS A 24 12.81 -1.34 5.86
N GLU A 25 12.26 -0.14 5.72
CA GLU A 25 12.54 1.00 6.59
C GLU A 25 12.08 0.72 8.04
N ALA A 26 10.90 0.13 8.22
CA ALA A 26 10.41 -0.25 9.54
C ALA A 26 11.28 -1.30 10.25
N ARG A 27 11.99 -2.17 9.50
CA ARG A 27 12.95 -3.13 10.07
C ARG A 27 14.23 -2.46 10.56
N GLY A 28 14.68 -1.39 9.89
CA GLY A 28 15.84 -0.61 10.30
C GLY A 28 15.54 0.45 11.36
N THR A 29 14.27 0.74 11.62
CA THR A 29 13.84 1.77 12.58
C THR A 29 13.70 1.19 13.98
N HIS A 30 14.24 1.88 14.99
CA HIS A 30 14.08 1.49 16.39
C HIS A 30 12.60 1.38 16.78
N PRO A 31 12.21 0.44 17.67
CA PRO A 31 10.84 0.36 18.17
C PRO A 31 10.32 1.70 18.69
N GLY A 32 9.11 2.07 18.27
CA GLY A 32 8.48 3.33 18.65
C GLY A 32 7.56 3.88 17.55
N ILE A 33 7.05 5.09 17.77
CA ILE A 33 6.02 5.71 16.92
C ILE A 33 6.44 5.83 15.45
N ALA A 34 7.72 6.09 15.17
CA ALA A 34 8.24 6.16 13.81
C ALA A 34 8.11 4.81 13.08
N ARG A 35 8.51 3.71 13.74
CA ARG A 35 8.37 2.35 13.21
C ARG A 35 6.89 1.99 13.02
N GLU A 36 6.04 2.29 13.99
CA GLU A 36 4.61 2.02 13.90
C GLU A 36 3.94 2.77 12.75
N ARG A 37 4.36 4.01 12.51
CA ARG A 37 3.86 4.81 11.38
C ARG A 37 4.22 4.16 10.04
N LEU A 38 5.47 3.73 9.86
CA LEU A 38 5.90 3.02 8.64
C LEU A 38 5.10 1.73 8.43
N LEU A 39 4.88 0.94 9.49
CA LEU A 39 4.07 -0.28 9.41
C LEU A 39 2.61 0.02 9.08
N ARG A 40 2.05 1.09 9.64
CA ARG A 40 0.67 1.52 9.33
C ARG A 40 0.53 1.94 7.87
N GLN A 41 1.52 2.64 7.32
CA GLN A 41 1.56 3.02 5.92
C GLN A 41 1.66 1.79 5.01
N ALA A 42 2.52 0.83 5.34
CA ALA A 42 2.61 -0.43 4.59
C ALA A 42 1.27 -1.16 4.56
N LYS A 43 0.58 -1.24 5.71
CA LYS A 43 -0.74 -1.86 5.81
C LYS A 43 -1.82 -1.13 4.99
N GLN A 44 -1.75 0.20 4.91
CA GLN A 44 -2.66 0.98 4.06
C GLN A 44 -2.41 0.72 2.58
N ALA A 45 -1.14 0.70 2.15
CA ALA A 45 -0.78 0.39 0.77
C ALA A 45 -1.17 -1.05 0.38
N GLU A 46 -1.01 -2.02 1.28
CA GLU A 46 -1.50 -3.40 1.11
C GLU A 46 -3.01 -3.45 0.88
N ALA A 47 -3.79 -2.71 1.66
CA ALA A 47 -5.24 -2.65 1.47
C ALA A 47 -5.62 -2.10 0.09
N VAL A 48 -4.94 -1.04 -0.38
CA VAL A 48 -5.16 -0.48 -1.72
C VAL A 48 -4.79 -1.48 -2.81
N LEU A 49 -3.65 -2.17 -2.66
CA LEU A 49 -3.21 -3.19 -3.61
C LEU A 49 -4.25 -4.31 -3.75
N GLU A 50 -4.76 -4.83 -2.62
CA GLU A 50 -5.77 -5.89 -2.63
C GLU A 50 -7.11 -5.41 -3.21
N MET A 51 -7.52 -4.16 -2.92
CA MET A 51 -8.71 -3.57 -3.54
C MET A 51 -8.57 -3.48 -5.07
N ARG A 52 -7.42 -3.03 -5.58
CA ARG A 52 -7.17 -2.90 -7.01
C ARG A 52 -7.06 -4.24 -7.71
N LYS A 53 -6.35 -5.21 -7.12
CA LYS A 53 -6.30 -6.60 -7.62
C LYS A 53 -7.70 -7.19 -7.74
N ARG A 54 -8.55 -6.95 -6.73
CA ARG A 54 -9.94 -7.40 -6.73
C ARG A 54 -10.76 -6.71 -7.81
N ALA A 55 -10.60 -5.39 -8.00
CA ALA A 55 -11.30 -4.63 -9.05
C ALA A 55 -10.89 -5.06 -10.47
N ASN A 56 -9.62 -5.44 -10.67
CA ASN A 56 -9.11 -5.95 -11.94
C ASN A 56 -9.38 -7.46 -12.14
N SER A 57 -10.06 -8.13 -11.21
CA SER A 57 -10.40 -9.55 -11.35
C SER A 57 -11.62 -9.71 -12.27
N PRO A 58 -11.56 -10.60 -13.29
CA PRO A 58 -12.62 -10.79 -14.27
C PRO A 58 -13.99 -11.13 -13.67
N GLY A 59 -14.03 -11.76 -12.49
CA GLY A 59 -15.28 -12.14 -11.81
C GLY A 59 -16.05 -10.99 -11.14
N LEU A 60 -15.50 -9.77 -11.17
CA LEU A 60 -16.12 -8.53 -10.65
C LEU A 60 -16.33 -7.47 -11.72
N GLN A 61 -15.90 -7.72 -12.96
CA GLN A 61 -16.34 -6.91 -14.09
C GLN A 61 -17.79 -7.32 -14.38
N SER A 62 -18.69 -6.34 -14.40
CA SER A 62 -20.08 -6.60 -14.80
C SER A 62 -20.03 -7.23 -16.20
N PRO A 63 -20.70 -8.37 -16.45
CA PRO A 63 -20.80 -8.89 -17.79
C PRO A 63 -21.50 -7.83 -18.65
N GLU A 64 -20.98 -7.57 -19.86
CA GLU A 64 -21.72 -6.84 -20.89
C GLU A 64 -22.97 -7.59 -21.35
#